data_AF-A0A3B1DI20-F1
#
_entry.id   AF-A0A3B1DI20-F1
#
_cell.length_a   1.000
_cell.length_b   1.000
_cell.length_c   1.000
_cell.angle_alpha   90.00
_cell.angle_beta   90.00
_cell.angle_gamma   90.00
#
_symmetry.space_group_name_H-M   'P 1'
#
loop_
_entity.id
_entity.type
_entity.pdbx_description
1 polymer ?
#
loop_
_entity_poly.entity_id
_entity_poly.type
_entity_poly.pdbx_seq_one_letter_code
_entity_poly.pdbx_strand_id
1 'polypeptide(L)'
;MLHDPSWMAITIFGAIVAFTLGLSFWLGSKAQSAEGFFAASGGIHWFVNGVAFAGDYLSAASFLGICGMIAFYGYDGFLYSIGYLAGWIVALFVIAEPLKRMGKYTFADALDSKFQSRSIKLAAAISTLAVSIFYLIPQMVGAGVLVTPLLGLPHYAGVLMVGAVVIFIVVTAGMVSTTYVQFIKGSLLVIFSTVLTVIILGRGFSTEPQPYEEPTHQFQIVGPLTTETIDNWKLKLSEHKELTEEILTKQKDGKTIYRYHKLTNNSTKAVSYWKEFQNEEQEIFIAETQYKYKDKNDIVFVNGKPQGKKEGEAD
;
A
#
# COMPACT_ATOMS: atom_id res chain seq x y z
N MET A 1 -2.64 -14.76 12.55
CA MET A 1 -2.11 -13.88 13.61
C MET A 1 -3.15 -13.83 14.72
N LEU A 2 -2.75 -14.06 15.97
CA LEU A 2 -3.57 -13.68 17.12
C LEU A 2 -3.47 -12.15 17.19
N HIS A 3 -4.51 -11.46 16.74
CA HIS A 3 -4.60 -10.02 16.89
C HIS A 3 -4.97 -9.75 18.34
N ASP A 4 -3.97 -9.61 19.21
CA ASP A 4 -4.24 -9.11 20.55
C ASP A 4 -4.67 -7.64 20.42
N PRO A 5 -5.94 -7.32 20.68
CA PRO A 5 -6.46 -6.00 20.43
C PRO A 5 -5.81 -5.03 21.42
N SER A 6 -5.18 -3.98 20.88
CA SER A 6 -4.66 -2.89 21.71
C SER A 6 -5.82 -2.07 22.25
N TRP A 7 -6.05 -2.13 23.57
CA TRP A 7 -7.07 -1.32 24.24
C TRP A 7 -6.93 0.17 23.94
N MET A 8 -5.69 0.66 23.83
CA MET A 8 -5.42 2.04 23.45
C MET A 8 -5.92 2.36 22.03
N ALA A 9 -5.68 1.47 21.07
CA ALA A 9 -6.18 1.63 19.71
C ALA A 9 -7.71 1.60 19.64
N ILE A 10 -8.36 0.69 20.38
CA ILE A 10 -9.82 0.62 20.49
C ILE A 10 -10.39 1.92 21.05
N THR A 11 -9.83 2.44 22.15
CA THR A 11 -10.30 3.68 22.78
C THR A 11 -10.15 4.88 21.86
N ILE A 12 -9.01 5.02 21.18
CA ILE A 12 -8.79 6.11 20.22
C ILE A 12 -9.76 6.01 19.04
N PHE A 13 -9.91 4.81 18.46
CA PHE A 13 -10.85 4.58 17.37
C PHE A 13 -12.29 4.90 17.78
N GLY A 14 -12.74 4.38 18.92
CA GLY A 14 -14.08 4.64 19.47
C GLY A 14 -14.32 6.12 19.75
N ALA A 15 -13.33 6.83 20.30
CA ALA A 15 -13.41 8.26 20.56
C ALA A 15 -13.53 9.07 19.25
N ILE A 16 -12.74 8.75 18.22
CA ILE A 16 -12.82 9.41 16.91
C ILE A 16 -14.19 9.15 16.27
N VAL A 17 -14.67 7.91 16.28
CA VAL A 17 -15.99 7.56 15.72
C VAL A 17 -17.11 8.29 16.47
N ALA A 18 -17.10 8.29 17.80
CA ALA A 18 -18.09 8.97 18.62
C ALA A 18 -18.07 10.49 18.42
N PHE A 19 -16.88 11.10 18.35
CA PHE A 19 -16.73 12.52 18.04
C PHE A 19 -17.30 12.86 16.66
N THR A 20 -16.96 12.05 15.65
CA THR A 20 -17.43 12.26 14.28
C THR A 20 -18.95 12.11 14.18
N LEU A 21 -19.52 11.10 14.84
CA LEU A 21 -20.97 10.91 14.96
C LEU A 21 -21.64 12.10 15.66
N GLY A 22 -21.14 12.50 16.82
CA GLY A 22 -21.70 13.60 17.60
C GLY A 22 -21.67 14.93 16.84
N LEU A 23 -20.55 15.23 16.19
CA LEU A 23 -20.44 16.40 15.31
C LEU A 23 -21.40 16.32 14.13
N SER A 24 -21.53 15.14 13.54
CA SER A 24 -22.41 14.90 12.40
C SER A 24 -23.88 15.17 12.74
N PHE A 25 -24.34 14.67 13.89
CA PHE A 25 -25.69 14.94 14.40
C PHE A 25 -25.90 16.41 14.74
N TRP A 26 -24.93 17.04 15.40
CA TRP A 26 -25.02 18.44 15.78
C TRP A 26 -25.13 19.37 14.55
N LEU A 27 -24.31 19.14 13.52
CA LEU A 27 -24.37 19.90 12.27
C LEU A 27 -25.62 19.55 11.46
N GLY A 28 -26.00 18.26 11.40
CA GLY A 28 -27.18 17.79 10.69
C GLY A 28 -28.47 18.37 11.23
N SER A 29 -28.59 18.52 12.56
CA SER A 29 -29.76 19.11 13.22
C SER A 29 -30.03 20.58 12.83
N LYS A 30 -29.05 21.28 12.24
CA LYS A 30 -29.17 22.68 11.80
C LYS A 30 -29.69 22.83 10.36
N ALA A 31 -29.77 21.75 9.57
CA ALA A 31 -30.22 21.82 8.18
C ALA A 31 -31.72 21.45 8.07
N GLN A 32 -32.60 22.46 8.00
CA GLN A 32 -34.07 22.26 7.98
C GLN A 32 -34.73 22.34 6.58
N SER A 33 -33.97 22.44 5.49
CA SER A 33 -34.51 22.52 4.12
C SER A 33 -33.85 21.53 3.15
N ALA A 34 -34.56 21.13 2.09
CA ALA A 34 -34.04 20.20 1.06
C ALA A 34 -32.81 20.78 0.31
N GLU A 35 -32.77 22.09 0.07
CA GLU A 35 -31.58 22.77 -0.47
C GLU A 35 -30.41 22.81 0.52
N GLY A 36 -30.70 22.98 1.82
CA GLY A 36 -29.69 22.85 2.88
C GLY A 36 -29.14 21.42 2.99
N PHE A 37 -29.98 20.42 2.70
CA PHE A 37 -29.60 19.01 2.72
C PHE A 37 -28.76 18.60 1.51
N PHE A 38 -29.05 19.09 0.30
CA PHE A 38 -28.37 18.66 -0.93
C PHE A 38 -27.36 19.64 -1.54
N ALA A 39 -27.33 20.91 -1.13
CA ALA A 39 -26.42 21.91 -1.70
C ALA A 39 -25.78 22.83 -0.65
N ALA A 40 -26.04 22.58 0.64
CA ALA A 40 -25.56 23.41 1.74
C ALA A 40 -25.89 24.92 1.59
N SER A 41 -26.89 25.27 0.76
CA SER A 41 -27.22 26.63 0.34
C SER A 41 -26.02 27.48 -0.14
N GLY A 42 -24.93 26.83 -0.62
CA GLY A 42 -23.68 27.53 -0.98
C GLY A 42 -22.90 28.14 0.19
N GLY A 43 -23.26 27.83 1.45
CA GLY A 43 -22.68 28.43 2.65
C GLY A 43 -21.33 27.84 3.11
N ILE A 44 -20.79 26.86 2.39
CA ILE A 44 -19.51 26.22 2.75
C ILE A 44 -18.36 26.99 2.10
N HIS A 45 -17.40 27.42 2.92
CA HIS A 45 -16.20 28.10 2.44
C HIS A 45 -15.41 27.19 1.47
N TRP A 46 -14.94 27.76 0.35
CA TRP A 46 -14.28 27.01 -0.73
C TRP A 46 -13.12 26.13 -0.24
N PHE A 47 -12.36 26.61 0.75
CA PHE A 47 -11.24 25.88 1.34
C PHE A 47 -11.69 24.62 2.08
N VAL A 48 -12.79 24.72 2.85
CA VAL A 48 -13.36 23.59 3.60
C VAL A 48 -13.83 22.52 2.62
N ASN A 49 -14.56 22.94 1.58
CA ASN A 49 -15.02 22.03 0.54
C ASN A 49 -13.85 21.40 -0.24
N GLY A 50 -12.81 22.18 -0.54
CA GLY A 50 -11.62 21.70 -1.25
C GLY A 50 -10.86 20.62 -0.47
N VAL A 51 -10.62 20.85 0.83
CA VAL A 51 -9.95 19.87 1.70
C VAL A 51 -10.84 18.65 1.96
N ALA A 52 -12.16 18.82 2.10
CA ALA A 52 -13.10 17.71 2.18
C ALA A 52 -13.02 16.80 0.93
N PHE A 53 -13.08 17.40 -0.27
CA PHE A 53 -12.94 16.68 -1.53
C PHE A 53 -11.56 16.00 -1.68
N ALA A 54 -10.48 16.69 -1.30
CA ALA A 54 -9.14 16.11 -1.32
C ALA A 54 -9.02 14.92 -0.36
N GLY A 55 -9.61 15.02 0.83
CA GLY A 55 -9.68 13.92 1.80
C GLY A 55 -10.43 12.70 1.26
N ASP A 56 -11.56 12.91 0.60
CA ASP A 56 -12.31 11.83 -0.06
C ASP A 56 -11.53 11.21 -1.22
N TYR A 57 -10.81 12.02 -1.99
CA TYR A 57 -9.96 11.52 -3.08
C TYR A 57 -8.78 10.69 -2.56
N LEU A 58 -8.26 11.02 -1.38
CA LEU A 58 -7.23 10.28 -0.66
C LEU A 58 -7.78 9.10 0.18
N SER A 59 -9.02 8.67 -0.07
CA SER A 59 -9.68 7.58 0.68
C SER A 59 -8.85 6.29 0.80
N ALA A 60 -9.35 5.33 1.60
CA ALA A 60 -8.69 4.04 1.84
C ALA A 60 -8.18 3.35 0.55
N ALA A 61 -8.93 3.42 -0.55
CA ALA A 61 -8.49 2.87 -1.84
C ALA A 61 -7.22 3.55 -2.37
N SER A 62 -7.13 4.88 -2.28
CA SER A 62 -5.97 5.65 -2.73
C SER A 62 -4.80 5.49 -1.76
N PHE A 63 -5.05 5.63 -0.46
CA PHE A 63 -4.00 5.50 0.56
C PHE A 63 -3.42 4.08 0.58
N LEU A 64 -4.21 3.04 0.81
CA LEU A 64 -3.70 1.66 0.83
C LEU A 64 -3.30 1.17 -0.56
N GLY A 65 -4.05 1.53 -1.61
CA GLY A 65 -3.80 1.04 -2.96
C GLY A 65 -2.53 1.63 -3.57
N ILE A 66 -2.32 2.95 -3.50
CA ILE A 66 -1.11 3.59 -4.04
C ILE A 66 0.10 3.23 -3.18
N CYS A 67 0.01 3.25 -1.85
CA CYS A 67 1.11 2.82 -0.99
C CYS A 67 1.47 1.35 -1.24
N GLY A 68 0.48 0.47 -1.42
CA GLY A 68 0.70 -0.93 -1.79
C GLY A 68 1.37 -1.07 -3.15
N MET A 69 0.91 -0.34 -4.18
CA MET A 69 1.55 -0.36 -5.50
C MET A 69 3.00 0.12 -5.43
N ILE A 70 3.29 1.19 -4.68
CA ILE A 70 4.67 1.68 -4.50
C ILE A 70 5.51 0.64 -3.73
N ALA A 71 4.96 0.00 -2.71
CA ALA A 71 5.66 -1.01 -1.93
C ALA A 71 6.04 -2.25 -2.77
N PHE A 72 5.15 -2.72 -3.66
CA PHE A 72 5.37 -3.93 -4.46
C PHE A 72 6.04 -3.67 -5.82
N TYR A 73 5.82 -2.51 -6.43
CA TYR A 73 6.30 -2.17 -7.78
C TYR A 73 7.30 -1.00 -7.80
N GLY A 74 7.67 -0.47 -6.64
CA GLY A 74 8.67 0.59 -6.52
C GLY A 74 8.34 1.83 -7.34
N TYR A 75 9.31 2.27 -8.16
CA TYR A 75 9.20 3.49 -8.96
C TYR A 75 8.08 3.44 -10.01
N ASP A 76 7.80 2.26 -10.58
CA ASP A 76 6.71 2.11 -11.56
C ASP A 76 5.34 2.34 -10.91
N GLY A 77 5.16 1.87 -9.67
CA GLY A 77 3.99 2.16 -8.85
C GLY A 77 3.85 3.65 -8.54
N PHE A 78 4.97 4.34 -8.31
CA PHE A 78 4.98 5.80 -8.11
C PHE A 78 4.55 6.55 -9.37
N LEU A 79 5.04 6.18 -10.55
CA LEU A 79 4.63 6.80 -11.82
C LEU A 79 3.12 6.67 -12.06
N TYR A 80 2.52 5.52 -11.69
CA TYR A 80 1.07 5.33 -11.77
C TYR A 80 0.30 6.33 -10.88
N SER A 81 0.83 6.64 -9.69
CA SER A 81 0.21 7.60 -8.77
C SER A 81 0.11 9.02 -9.33
N ILE A 82 1.07 9.43 -10.17
CA ILE A 82 1.05 10.73 -10.84
C ILE A 82 -0.13 10.80 -11.81
N GLY A 83 -0.33 9.74 -12.60
CA GLY A 83 -1.45 9.64 -13.53
C GLY A 83 -2.81 9.71 -12.81
N TYR A 84 -2.92 9.04 -11.65
CA TYR A 84 -4.10 9.12 -10.80
C TYR A 84 -4.41 10.58 -10.41
N LEU A 85 -3.45 11.28 -9.80
CA LEU A 85 -3.64 12.68 -9.38
C LEU A 85 -3.86 13.65 -10.55
N ALA A 86 -3.13 13.48 -11.66
CA ALA A 86 -3.26 14.34 -12.85
C ALA A 86 -4.63 14.17 -13.52
N GLY A 87 -5.18 12.95 -13.54
CA GLY A 87 -6.51 12.68 -14.06
C GLY A 87 -7.61 13.48 -13.36
N TRP A 88 -7.43 13.76 -12.07
CA TRP A 88 -8.39 14.57 -11.32
C TRP A 88 -8.44 16.02 -11.80
N ILE A 89 -7.30 16.61 -12.15
CA ILE A 89 -7.24 17.97 -12.71
C ILE A 89 -8.06 18.03 -14.01
N VAL A 90 -7.90 17.02 -14.86
CA VAL A 90 -8.68 16.91 -16.11
C VAL A 90 -10.17 16.79 -15.81
N ALA A 91 -10.57 15.94 -14.86
CA ALA A 91 -11.98 15.81 -14.48
C ALA A 91 -12.57 17.12 -13.93
N LEU A 92 -11.82 17.90 -13.14
CA LEU A 92 -12.26 19.18 -12.62
C LEU A 92 -12.52 20.20 -13.75
N PHE A 93 -11.60 20.35 -14.70
CA PHE A 93 -11.78 21.32 -15.79
C PHE A 93 -12.78 20.85 -16.85
N VAL A 94 -12.75 19.57 -17.23
CA VAL A 94 -13.56 19.05 -18.35
C VAL A 94 -14.98 18.72 -17.92
N ILE A 95 -15.20 18.26 -16.69
CA ILE A 95 -16.52 17.80 -16.22
C ILE A 95 -17.13 18.79 -15.23
N ALA A 96 -16.41 19.20 -14.19
CA ALA A 96 -17.02 20.02 -13.13
C ALA A 96 -17.37 21.43 -13.60
N GLU A 97 -16.54 22.07 -14.45
CA GLU A 97 -16.81 23.42 -14.95
C GLU A 97 -18.07 23.48 -15.85
N PRO A 98 -18.27 22.62 -16.86
CA PRO A 98 -19.51 22.60 -17.64
C PRO A 98 -20.75 22.33 -16.78
N LEU A 99 -20.69 21.40 -15.83
CA LEU A 99 -21.80 21.11 -14.91
C LEU A 99 -22.16 22.35 -14.08
N LYS A 100 -21.15 23.06 -13.55
CA LYS A 100 -21.35 24.31 -12.81
C LYS A 100 -21.99 25.40 -13.68
N ARG A 101 -21.55 25.56 -14.93
CA ARG A 101 -22.13 26.53 -15.88
C ARG A 101 -23.59 26.22 -16.23
N MET A 102 -23.98 24.95 -16.23
CA MET A 102 -25.36 24.52 -16.50
C MET A 102 -26.30 24.66 -15.29
N GLY A 103 -25.78 24.93 -14.09
CA GLY A 103 -26.58 25.06 -12.87
C GLY A 103 -27.30 23.76 -12.47
N LYS A 104 -26.77 22.60 -12.87
CA LYS A 104 -27.34 21.28 -12.55
C LYS A 104 -26.50 20.57 -11.49
N TYR A 105 -27.18 19.86 -10.59
CA TYR A 105 -26.56 19.18 -9.45
C TYR A 105 -26.16 17.73 -9.73
N THR A 106 -26.74 17.09 -10.75
CA THR A 106 -26.42 15.69 -11.11
C THR A 106 -26.02 15.58 -12.58
N PHE A 107 -25.16 14.60 -12.89
CA PHE A 107 -24.77 14.29 -14.28
C PHE A 107 -25.98 13.85 -15.12
N ALA A 108 -26.90 13.09 -14.52
CA ALA A 108 -28.14 12.68 -15.18
C ALA A 108 -29.01 13.88 -15.56
N ASP A 109 -29.14 14.88 -14.69
CA ASP A 109 -29.92 16.10 -14.99
C ASP A 109 -29.23 16.99 -16.03
N ALA A 110 -27.89 16.98 -16.08
CA ALA A 110 -27.15 17.66 -17.14
C ALA A 110 -27.45 17.02 -18.51
N LEU A 111 -27.41 15.70 -18.61
CA LEU A 111 -27.78 14.99 -19.85
C LEU A 111 -29.26 15.20 -20.20
N ASP A 112 -30.16 15.10 -19.23
CA ASP A 112 -31.59 15.33 -19.42
C ASP A 112 -31.86 16.75 -19.93
N SER A 113 -31.16 17.76 -19.42
CA SER A 113 -31.32 19.14 -19.88
C SER A 113 -30.96 19.35 -21.35
N LYS A 114 -30.01 18.58 -21.89
CA LYS A 114 -29.54 18.68 -23.27
C LYS A 114 -30.32 17.79 -24.23
N PHE A 115 -30.69 16.58 -23.81
CA PHE A 115 -31.29 15.57 -24.68
C PHE A 115 -32.80 15.36 -24.45
N GLN A 116 -33.35 15.84 -23.32
CA GLN A 116 -34.78 15.79 -22.97
C GLN A 116 -35.40 14.38 -23.14
N SER A 117 -34.65 13.34 -22.77
CA SER A 117 -35.02 11.95 -23.00
C SER A 117 -34.97 11.13 -21.71
N ARG A 118 -36.12 10.55 -21.35
CA ARG A 118 -36.26 9.67 -20.18
C ARG A 118 -35.33 8.46 -20.26
N SER A 119 -35.10 7.91 -21.45
CA SER A 119 -34.22 6.76 -21.64
C SER A 119 -32.75 7.10 -21.37
N ILE A 120 -32.30 8.29 -21.79
CA ILE A 120 -30.92 8.76 -21.52
C ILE A 120 -30.74 9.04 -20.03
N LYS A 121 -31.73 9.65 -19.38
CA LYS A 121 -31.71 9.88 -17.93
C LYS A 121 -31.61 8.57 -17.14
N LEU A 122 -32.41 7.57 -17.51
CA LEU A 122 -32.39 6.25 -16.87
C LEU A 122 -31.05 5.54 -17.09
N ALA A 123 -30.52 5.56 -18.32
CA ALA A 123 -29.22 4.96 -18.63
C ALA A 123 -28.09 5.62 -17.82
N ALA A 124 -28.09 6.95 -17.71
CA ALA A 124 -27.11 7.69 -16.91
C ALA A 124 -27.22 7.37 -15.42
N ALA A 125 -28.44 7.24 -14.88
CA ALA A 125 -28.68 6.88 -13.48
C ALA A 125 -28.19 5.46 -13.18
N ILE A 126 -28.51 4.48 -14.03
CA ILE A 126 -28.04 3.09 -13.90
C ILE A 126 -26.52 3.02 -13.99
N SER A 127 -25.92 3.71 -14.95
CA SER A 127 -24.46 3.78 -15.09
C SER A 127 -23.80 4.37 -13.85
N THR A 128 -24.35 5.46 -13.31
CA THR A 128 -23.85 6.09 -12.07
C THR A 128 -23.94 5.13 -10.89
N LEU A 129 -25.06 4.40 -10.75
CA LEU A 129 -25.24 3.41 -9.69
C LEU A 129 -24.24 2.26 -9.82
N ALA A 130 -24.06 1.72 -11.03
CA ALA A 130 -23.13 0.63 -11.30
C ALA A 130 -21.69 1.03 -10.94
N VAL A 131 -21.22 2.19 -11.43
CA VAL A 131 -19.88 2.71 -11.12
C VAL A 131 -19.72 2.93 -9.62
N SER A 132 -20.75 3.47 -8.94
CA SER A 132 -20.72 3.69 -7.49
C SER A 132 -20.58 2.38 -6.72
N ILE A 133 -21.29 1.31 -7.11
CA ILE A 133 -21.17 -0.02 -6.46
C ILE A 133 -19.75 -0.55 -6.58
N PHE A 134 -19.16 -0.52 -7.77
CA PHE A 134 -17.77 -0.98 -7.96
C PHE A 134 -16.78 -0.14 -7.16
N TYR A 135 -17.04 1.17 -7.03
CA TYR A 135 -16.20 2.07 -6.26
C TYR A 135 -16.30 1.83 -4.74
N LEU A 136 -17.47 1.40 -4.24
CA LEU A 136 -17.67 1.07 -2.82
C LEU A 136 -16.94 -0.22 -2.41
N ILE A 137 -16.70 -1.17 -3.32
CA ILE A 137 -16.09 -2.46 -2.98
C ILE A 137 -14.69 -2.29 -2.33
N PRO A 138 -13.71 -1.59 -2.94
CA PRO A 138 -12.40 -1.38 -2.33
C PRO A 138 -12.46 -0.64 -0.99
N GLN A 139 -13.41 0.27 -0.82
CA GLN A 139 -13.57 1.01 0.44
C GLN A 139 -14.03 0.09 1.58
N MET A 140 -14.98 -0.80 1.28
CA MET A 140 -15.46 -1.80 2.24
C MET A 140 -14.37 -2.83 2.56
N VAL A 141 -13.60 -3.27 1.57
CA VAL A 141 -12.41 -4.13 1.79
C VAL A 141 -11.40 -3.41 2.68
N GLY A 142 -11.10 -2.14 2.41
CA GLY A 142 -10.21 -1.33 3.24
C GLY A 142 -10.69 -1.26 4.69
N ALA A 143 -12.00 -1.05 4.92
CA ALA A 143 -12.57 -1.06 6.27
C ALA A 143 -12.38 -2.41 6.99
N GLY A 144 -12.64 -3.53 6.32
CA GLY A 144 -12.46 -4.86 6.91
C GLY A 144 -10.99 -5.18 7.24
N VAL A 145 -10.08 -4.86 6.33
CA VAL A 145 -8.63 -5.06 6.49
C VAL A 145 -8.08 -4.22 7.63
N LEU A 146 -8.57 -2.99 7.83
CA LEU A 146 -8.14 -2.13 8.94
C LEU A 146 -8.74 -2.55 10.29
N VAL A 147 -10.00 -2.99 10.32
CA VAL A 147 -10.66 -3.38 11.58
C VAL A 147 -10.09 -4.67 12.17
N THR A 148 -9.69 -5.62 11.32
CA THR A 148 -9.17 -6.93 11.76
C THR A 148 -7.99 -6.81 12.73
N PRO A 149 -6.90 -6.07 12.41
CA PRO A 149 -5.79 -5.88 13.34
C PRO A 149 -6.09 -4.90 14.48
N LEU A 150 -7.04 -3.97 14.32
CA LEU A 150 -7.36 -2.96 15.35
C LEU A 150 -8.24 -3.52 16.47
N LEU A 151 -9.28 -4.28 16.12
CA LEU A 151 -10.29 -4.78 17.06
C LEU A 151 -10.18 -6.29 17.32
N GLY A 152 -9.34 -7.00 16.56
CA GLY A 152 -9.25 -8.47 16.60
C GLY A 152 -10.48 -9.19 16.05
N LEU A 153 -11.37 -8.46 15.37
CA LEU A 153 -12.61 -8.99 14.80
C LEU A 153 -12.36 -9.61 13.42
N PRO A 154 -13.15 -10.62 13.01
CA PRO A 154 -13.03 -11.17 11.68
C PRO A 154 -13.40 -10.14 10.61
N HIS A 155 -12.76 -10.22 9.44
CA HIS A 155 -12.91 -9.27 8.33
C HIS A 155 -14.37 -8.90 8.01
N TYR A 156 -15.26 -9.90 7.90
CA TYR A 156 -16.68 -9.65 7.58
C TYR A 156 -17.40 -8.82 8.65
N ALA A 157 -17.05 -8.97 9.92
CA ALA A 157 -17.64 -8.20 11.01
C ALA A 157 -17.20 -6.74 10.93
N GLY A 158 -15.94 -6.48 10.57
CA GLY A 158 -15.44 -5.13 10.31
C GLY A 158 -16.17 -4.44 9.15
N VAL A 159 -16.36 -5.15 8.04
CA VAL A 159 -17.14 -4.67 6.88
C VAL A 159 -18.56 -4.30 7.29
N LEU A 160 -19.28 -5.19 7.97
CA LEU A 160 -20.67 -4.95 8.36
C LEU A 160 -20.80 -3.80 9.38
N MET A 161 -19.91 -3.75 10.36
CA MET A 161 -19.93 -2.72 11.40
C MET A 161 -19.66 -1.32 10.83
N VAL A 162 -18.57 -1.16 10.08
CA VAL A 162 -18.22 0.14 9.48
C VAL A 162 -19.27 0.55 8.45
N GLY A 163 -19.76 -0.40 7.65
CA GLY A 163 -20.85 -0.15 6.69
C GLY A 163 -22.11 0.35 7.36
N ALA A 164 -22.56 -0.30 8.44
CA ALA A 164 -23.74 0.13 9.19
C ALA A 164 -23.57 1.53 9.80
N VAL A 165 -22.40 1.82 10.38
CA VAL A 165 -22.09 3.15 10.93
C VAL A 165 -22.10 4.22 9.84
N VAL A 166 -21.48 3.95 8.68
CA VAL A 166 -21.46 4.91 7.55
C VAL A 166 -22.85 5.14 6.99
N ILE A 167 -23.67 4.09 6.81
CA ILE A 167 -25.06 4.22 6.37
C ILE A 167 -25.85 5.07 7.36
N PHE A 168 -25.72 4.79 8.66
CA PHE A 168 -26.39 5.55 9.71
C PHE A 168 -25.99 7.02 9.70
N ILE A 169 -24.69 7.32 9.54
CA ILE A 169 -24.19 8.70 9.41
C ILE A 169 -24.81 9.35 8.17
N VAL A 170 -24.70 8.75 6.99
CA VAL A 170 -25.12 9.38 5.73
C VAL A 170 -26.63 9.62 5.69
N VAL A 171 -27.44 8.70 6.24
CA VAL A 171 -28.91 8.87 6.31
C VAL A 171 -29.29 10.01 7.25
N THR A 172 -28.52 10.23 8.31
CA THR A 172 -28.83 11.24 9.33
C THR A 172 -28.17 12.60 9.09
N ALA A 173 -27.13 12.65 8.25
CA ALA A 173 -26.26 13.80 8.05
C ALA A 173 -26.40 14.38 6.64
N GLY A 174 -27.11 15.50 6.52
CA GLY A 174 -27.17 16.25 5.25
C GLY A 174 -25.79 16.70 4.74
N MET A 175 -25.73 17.28 3.54
CA MET A 175 -24.49 17.64 2.86
C MET A 175 -23.58 18.55 3.69
N VAL A 176 -24.13 19.55 4.40
CA VAL A 176 -23.35 20.42 5.31
C VAL A 176 -22.56 19.59 6.31
N SER A 177 -23.24 18.68 7.00
CA SER A 177 -22.65 17.83 8.03
C SER A 177 -21.57 16.93 7.44
N THR A 178 -21.89 16.28 6.32
CA THR A 178 -20.96 15.40 5.60
C THR A 178 -19.69 16.14 5.18
N THR A 179 -19.80 17.35 4.61
CA THR A 179 -18.62 18.12 4.17
C THR A 179 -17.71 18.53 5.33
N TYR A 180 -18.24 18.95 6.48
CA TYR A 180 -17.40 19.27 7.63
C TYR A 180 -16.74 18.03 8.25
N VAL A 181 -17.46 16.89 8.29
CA VAL A 181 -16.89 15.61 8.70
C VAL A 181 -15.74 15.19 7.77
N GLN A 182 -15.93 15.34 6.45
CA GLN A 182 -14.90 15.06 5.45
C GLN A 182 -13.71 16.02 5.56
N PHE A 183 -13.95 17.31 5.80
CA PHE A 183 -12.91 18.29 6.05
C PHE A 183 -12.00 17.87 7.22
N ILE A 184 -12.59 17.45 8.34
CA ILE A 184 -11.85 16.99 9.51
C ILE A 184 -11.08 15.71 9.19
N LYS A 185 -11.73 14.71 8.58
CA LYS A 185 -11.07 13.45 8.17
C LYS A 185 -9.90 13.68 7.22
N GLY A 186 -10.09 14.51 6.20
CA GLY A 186 -9.06 14.88 5.24
C GLY A 186 -7.90 15.63 5.90
N SER A 187 -8.20 16.59 6.77
CA SER A 187 -7.18 17.33 7.52
C SER A 187 -6.37 16.41 8.44
N LEU A 188 -7.03 15.52 9.19
CA LEU A 188 -6.36 14.53 10.04
C LEU A 188 -5.47 13.61 9.22
N LEU A 189 -5.96 13.10 8.09
CA LEU A 189 -5.19 12.25 7.19
C LEU A 189 -3.91 12.94 6.71
N VAL A 190 -4.01 14.20 6.25
CA VAL A 190 -2.84 14.97 5.81
C VAL A 190 -1.86 15.19 6.95
N ILE A 191 -2.33 15.64 8.12
CA ILE A 191 -1.48 15.89 9.29
C ILE A 191 -0.75 14.61 9.73
N PHE A 192 -1.48 13.50 9.92
CA PHE A 192 -0.87 12.24 10.33
C PHE A 192 0.10 11.70 9.29
N SER A 193 -0.23 11.81 8.00
CA SER A 193 0.69 11.39 6.93
C SER A 193 1.96 12.24 6.94
N THR A 194 1.85 13.57 7.09
CA THR A 194 3.02 14.45 7.20
C THR A 194 3.87 14.13 8.42
N VAL A 195 3.25 13.93 9.59
CA VAL A 195 3.98 13.55 10.81
C VAL A 195 4.70 12.23 10.61
N LEU A 196 4.03 11.23 10.05
CA LEU A 196 4.62 9.92 9.76
C LEU A 196 5.80 10.04 8.79
N THR A 197 5.65 10.82 7.71
CA THR A 197 6.74 11.10 6.76
C THR A 197 7.93 11.77 7.46
N VAL A 198 7.70 12.77 8.30
CA VAL A 198 8.78 13.45 9.04
C VAL A 198 9.51 12.50 9.98
N ILE A 199 8.77 11.65 10.72
CA ILE A 199 9.38 10.65 11.62
C ILE A 199 10.22 9.64 10.82
N ILE A 200 9.72 9.15 9.68
CA ILE A 200 10.44 8.21 8.82
C ILE A 200 11.70 8.87 8.25
N LEU A 201 11.61 10.09 7.73
CA LEU A 201 12.78 10.83 7.22
C LEU A 201 13.79 11.12 8.34
N GLY A 202 13.33 11.38 9.56
CA GLY A 202 14.17 11.57 10.74
C GLY A 202 14.94 10.31 11.16
N ARG A 203 14.42 9.11 10.86
CA ARG A 203 15.14 7.84 11.04
C ARG A 203 16.29 7.66 10.05
N GLY A 204 16.30 8.43 8.97
CA GLY A 204 17.25 8.31 7.86
C GLY A 204 16.90 7.20 6.88
N PHE A 205 17.47 7.26 5.67
CA PHE A 205 17.36 6.21 4.68
C PHE A 205 18.41 5.14 4.98
N SER A 206 18.02 4.06 5.68
CA SER A 206 18.86 2.87 5.81
C SER A 206 18.34 1.79 4.87
N THR A 207 19.23 1.24 4.06
CA THR A 207 18.99 0.02 3.29
C THR A 207 19.33 -1.23 4.10
N GLU A 208 19.83 -1.08 5.32
CA GLU A 208 20.10 -2.21 6.21
C GLU A 208 18.79 -2.72 6.79
N PRO A 209 18.46 -4.01 6.58
CA PRO A 209 17.27 -4.59 7.17
C PRO A 209 17.40 -4.56 8.68
N GLN A 210 16.46 -3.88 9.35
CA GLN A 210 16.43 -3.88 10.81
C GLN A 210 15.63 -5.10 11.29
N PRO A 211 16.21 -5.96 12.14
CA PRO A 211 15.54 -7.16 12.61
C PRO A 211 14.33 -6.76 13.47
N TYR A 212 13.12 -7.11 13.03
CA TYR A 212 11.89 -6.85 13.78
C TYR A 212 11.60 -7.99 14.79
N GLU A 213 11.96 -9.24 14.45
CA GLU A 213 11.81 -10.42 15.34
C GLU A 213 12.92 -11.47 15.16
N GLU A 214 13.37 -11.74 13.92
CA GLU A 214 14.51 -12.63 13.64
C GLU A 214 15.72 -11.87 13.05
N PRO A 215 16.96 -12.30 13.35
CA PRO A 215 18.15 -11.72 12.73
C PRO A 215 18.12 -11.95 11.22
N THR A 216 18.16 -10.86 10.44
CA THR A 216 18.27 -10.92 8.99
C THR A 216 19.65 -11.42 8.59
N HIS A 217 19.71 -12.45 7.74
CA HIS A 217 20.98 -12.94 7.21
C HIS A 217 21.61 -11.86 6.33
N GLN A 218 22.77 -11.35 6.76
CA GLN A 218 23.53 -10.38 5.98
C GLN A 218 24.43 -11.14 5.00
N PHE A 219 24.16 -11.01 3.71
CA PHE A 219 25.00 -11.57 2.66
C PHE A 219 26.41 -11.00 2.77
N GLN A 220 27.39 -11.88 2.82
CA GLN A 220 28.78 -11.48 2.97
C GLN A 220 29.45 -11.25 1.61
N ILE A 221 30.30 -10.23 1.52
CA ILE A 221 31.18 -10.01 0.38
C ILE A 221 32.61 -10.14 0.89
N VAL A 222 33.37 -11.07 0.30
CA VAL A 222 34.76 -11.35 0.65
C VAL A 222 35.65 -10.81 -0.46
N GLY A 223 36.53 -9.87 -0.12
CA GLY A 223 37.55 -9.33 -1.01
C GLY A 223 38.16 -8.03 -0.49
N PRO A 224 39.12 -7.45 -1.23
CA PRO A 224 39.68 -7.97 -2.47
C PRO A 224 40.53 -9.24 -2.24
N LEU A 225 40.45 -10.20 -3.17
CA LEU A 225 41.24 -11.44 -3.14
C LEU A 225 42.35 -11.37 -4.19
N THR A 226 43.57 -11.71 -3.80
CA THR A 226 44.68 -11.93 -4.73
C THR A 226 44.58 -13.32 -5.34
N THR A 227 45.24 -13.57 -6.46
CA THR A 227 45.25 -14.89 -7.14
C THR A 227 45.63 -16.03 -6.18
N GLU A 228 46.52 -15.78 -5.21
CA GLU A 228 46.90 -16.76 -4.18
C GLU A 228 45.84 -16.95 -3.07
N THR A 229 45.02 -15.92 -2.78
CA THR A 229 43.95 -16.03 -1.77
C THR A 229 42.63 -16.54 -2.34
N ILE A 230 42.43 -16.53 -3.66
CA ILE A 230 41.23 -17.10 -4.30
C ILE A 230 41.13 -18.61 -4.11
N ASP A 231 42.24 -19.32 -3.97
CA ASP A 231 42.18 -20.77 -3.70
C ASP A 231 41.85 -21.07 -2.23
N ASN A 232 42.06 -20.10 -1.33
CA ASN A 232 42.02 -20.28 0.12
C ASN A 232 41.01 -19.36 0.84
N TRP A 233 40.17 -18.63 0.12
CA TRP A 233 39.20 -17.67 0.68
C TRP A 233 38.22 -18.30 1.67
N LYS A 234 37.93 -19.60 1.54
CA LYS A 234 37.04 -20.37 2.44
C LYS A 234 37.55 -20.41 3.88
N LEU A 235 38.86 -20.27 4.10
CA LEU A 235 39.44 -20.16 5.44
C LEU A 235 38.98 -18.90 6.18
N LYS A 236 38.55 -17.86 5.45
CA LYS A 236 37.96 -16.64 6.03
C LYS A 236 36.49 -16.80 6.43
N LEU A 237 35.79 -17.82 5.92
CA LEU A 237 34.34 -18.00 6.14
C LEU A 237 34.01 -18.80 7.40
N SER A 238 34.90 -19.66 7.86
CA SER A 238 34.66 -20.45 9.06
C SER A 238 35.96 -20.91 9.70
N GLU A 239 36.04 -20.81 11.03
CA GLU A 239 37.03 -21.54 11.84
C GLU A 239 36.89 -23.08 11.70
N HIS A 240 35.80 -23.55 11.07
CA HIS A 240 35.47 -24.96 10.87
C HIS A 240 36.09 -25.54 9.59
N LYS A 241 36.82 -26.65 9.78
CA LYS A 241 37.81 -27.21 8.83
C LYS A 241 37.26 -28.13 7.73
N GLU A 242 35.97 -28.14 7.41
CA GLU A 242 35.40 -29.14 6.49
C GLU A 242 34.36 -28.57 5.50
N LEU A 243 34.80 -27.67 4.62
CA LEU A 243 34.02 -27.18 3.48
C LEU A 243 34.48 -27.87 2.19
N THR A 244 33.55 -28.51 1.47
CA THR A 244 33.78 -29.02 0.11
C THR A 244 33.31 -27.99 -0.90
N GLU A 245 34.14 -27.70 -1.91
CA GLU A 245 33.77 -26.78 -2.99
C GLU A 245 33.51 -27.51 -4.30
N GLU A 246 32.48 -27.05 -5.00
CA GLU A 246 32.19 -27.38 -6.39
C GLU A 246 32.10 -26.07 -7.18
N ILE A 247 32.91 -25.94 -8.23
CA ILE A 247 32.91 -24.75 -9.09
C ILE A 247 31.90 -24.94 -10.21
N LEU A 248 30.93 -24.02 -10.29
CA LEU A 248 29.88 -24.01 -11.30
C LEU A 248 30.14 -22.85 -12.27
N THR A 249 30.50 -23.17 -13.50
CA THR A 249 30.72 -22.17 -14.55
C THR A 249 29.58 -22.18 -15.56
N LYS A 250 29.01 -21.02 -15.86
CA LYS A 250 28.08 -20.86 -16.98
C LYS A 250 28.80 -20.24 -18.16
N GLN A 251 28.89 -20.98 -19.27
CA GLN A 251 29.50 -20.53 -20.51
C GLN A 251 28.45 -20.12 -21.55
N LYS A 252 28.75 -19.11 -22.36
CA LYS A 252 28.00 -18.73 -23.56
C LYS A 252 29.01 -18.31 -24.61
N ASP A 253 28.87 -18.82 -25.83
CA ASP A 253 29.79 -18.54 -26.96
C ASP A 253 31.28 -18.77 -26.61
N GLY A 254 31.58 -19.85 -25.89
CA GLY A 254 32.95 -20.22 -25.50
C GLY A 254 33.59 -19.34 -24.42
N LYS A 255 32.87 -18.34 -23.89
CA LYS A 255 33.32 -17.49 -22.78
C LYS A 255 32.55 -17.83 -21.50
N THR A 256 33.27 -17.93 -20.39
CA THR A 256 32.67 -18.03 -19.06
C THR A 256 32.03 -16.69 -18.70
N ILE A 257 30.70 -16.66 -18.55
CA ILE A 257 29.96 -15.45 -18.16
C ILE A 257 29.87 -15.34 -16.64
N TYR A 258 29.65 -16.46 -15.96
CA TYR A 258 29.53 -16.48 -14.50
C TYR A 258 30.30 -17.65 -13.92
N ARG A 259 31.00 -17.39 -12.82
CA ARG A 259 31.66 -18.40 -12.00
C ARG A 259 31.05 -18.36 -10.60
N TYR A 260 30.48 -19.48 -10.19
CA TYR A 260 29.90 -19.68 -8.87
C TYR A 260 30.69 -20.75 -8.13
N HIS A 261 30.82 -20.58 -6.82
CA HIS A 261 31.44 -21.50 -5.89
C HIS A 261 30.34 -22.03 -4.98
N LYS A 262 30.01 -23.31 -5.12
CA LYS A 262 29.08 -23.99 -4.23
C LYS A 262 29.87 -24.60 -3.10
N LEU A 263 29.66 -24.09 -1.89
CA LEU A 263 30.28 -24.59 -0.67
C LEU A 263 29.29 -25.49 0.07
N THR A 264 29.71 -26.71 0.37
CA THR A 264 28.95 -27.66 1.17
C THR A 264 29.68 -27.90 2.48
N ASN A 265 29.03 -27.60 3.61
CA ASN A 265 29.53 -27.96 4.93
C ASN A 265 29.34 -29.47 5.13
N ASN A 266 30.44 -30.20 5.32
CA ASN A 266 30.38 -31.66 5.40
C ASN A 266 29.68 -32.16 6.68
N SER A 267 29.74 -31.40 7.76
CA SER A 267 29.16 -31.73 9.07
C SER A 267 27.66 -31.43 9.12
N THR A 268 27.23 -30.26 8.64
CA THR A 268 25.81 -29.84 8.70
C THR A 268 25.03 -30.12 7.42
N LYS A 269 25.72 -30.50 6.33
CA LYS A 269 25.18 -30.60 4.96
C LYS A 269 24.57 -29.29 4.44
N ALA A 270 24.79 -28.16 5.12
CA ALA A 270 24.37 -26.86 4.65
C ALA A 270 25.12 -26.49 3.37
N VAL A 271 24.40 -25.95 2.38
CA VAL A 271 24.96 -25.52 1.11
C VAL A 271 24.84 -24.00 1.02
N SER A 272 25.91 -23.34 0.58
CA SER A 272 25.91 -21.92 0.23
C SER A 272 26.49 -21.73 -1.17
N TYR A 273 26.00 -20.73 -1.89
CA TYR A 273 26.46 -20.41 -3.24
C TYR A 273 27.08 -19.02 -3.23
N TRP A 274 28.22 -18.88 -3.89
CA TRP A 274 28.98 -17.65 -3.90
C TRP A 274 29.35 -17.29 -5.33
N LYS A 275 29.23 -16.02 -5.70
CA LYS A 275 29.52 -15.53 -7.05
C LYS A 275 30.86 -14.81 -7.06
N GLU A 276 31.76 -15.25 -7.92
CA GLU A 276 32.99 -14.52 -8.24
C GLU A 276 32.65 -13.38 -9.20
N PHE A 277 33.10 -12.16 -8.90
CA PHE A 277 32.99 -11.00 -9.76
C PHE A 277 34.22 -10.11 -9.62
N GLN A 278 34.45 -9.29 -10.62
CA GLN A 278 35.57 -8.37 -10.68
C GLN A 278 35.05 -6.92 -10.66
N ASN A 279 35.69 -6.04 -9.89
CA ASN A 279 35.35 -4.60 -9.91
C ASN A 279 36.00 -3.90 -11.12
N GLU A 280 35.73 -2.61 -11.28
CA GLU A 280 36.29 -1.78 -12.37
C GLU A 280 37.83 -1.70 -12.32
N GLU A 281 38.42 -1.87 -11.13
CA GLU A 281 39.87 -1.85 -10.89
C GLU A 281 40.55 -3.22 -11.07
N GLN A 282 39.85 -4.19 -11.64
CA GLN A 282 40.32 -5.56 -11.86
C GLN A 282 40.60 -6.38 -10.58
N GLU A 283 40.08 -5.98 -9.43
CA GLU A 283 40.14 -6.75 -8.19
C GLU A 283 39.01 -7.77 -8.12
N ILE A 284 39.31 -8.95 -7.59
CA ILE A 284 38.37 -10.09 -7.53
C ILE A 284 37.68 -10.13 -6.17
N PHE A 285 36.36 -10.25 -6.19
CA PHE A 285 35.49 -10.39 -5.03
C PHE A 285 34.63 -11.63 -5.15
N ILE A 286 34.25 -12.18 -4.00
CA ILE A 286 33.31 -13.30 -3.91
C ILE A 286 32.14 -12.88 -3.02
N ALA A 287 30.94 -12.82 -3.57
CA ALA A 287 29.72 -12.45 -2.83
C ALA A 287 28.86 -13.68 -2.55
N GLU A 288 28.34 -13.79 -1.34
CA GLU A 288 27.32 -14.78 -0.99
C GLU A 288 26.05 -14.50 -1.80
N THR A 289 25.42 -15.56 -2.26
CA THR A 289 24.22 -15.47 -3.10
C THR A 289 23.07 -16.26 -2.50
N GLN A 290 21.86 -15.80 -2.78
CA GLN A 290 20.64 -16.55 -2.52
C GLN A 290 20.41 -17.54 -3.65
N TYR A 291 20.07 -18.79 -3.33
CA TYR A 291 19.72 -19.80 -4.31
C TYR A 291 18.30 -20.31 -4.11
N LYS A 292 17.59 -20.50 -5.22
CA LYS A 292 16.19 -20.94 -5.26
C LYS A 292 16.09 -22.19 -6.11
N TYR A 293 15.49 -23.25 -5.57
CA TYR A 293 15.19 -24.46 -6.32
C TYR A 293 13.79 -24.97 -6.01
N LYS A 294 13.22 -25.74 -6.95
CA LYS A 294 11.94 -26.43 -6.76
C LYS A 294 12.21 -27.90 -6.52
N ASP A 295 11.60 -28.47 -5.50
CA ASP A 295 11.59 -29.92 -5.27
C ASP A 295 10.57 -30.60 -6.19
N LYS A 296 10.60 -31.94 -6.25
CA LYS A 296 9.69 -32.79 -7.04
C LYS A 296 8.20 -32.57 -6.76
N ASN A 297 7.88 -32.00 -5.59
CA ASN A 297 6.52 -31.65 -5.16
C ASN A 297 6.12 -30.20 -5.48
N ASP A 298 6.85 -29.51 -6.38
CA ASP A 298 6.67 -28.08 -6.71
C ASP A 298 6.82 -27.10 -5.53
N ILE A 299 7.34 -27.58 -4.40
CA ILE A 299 7.68 -26.74 -3.26
C ILE A 299 8.97 -26.01 -3.58
N VAL A 300 8.92 -24.70 -3.46
CA VAL A 300 10.06 -23.82 -3.66
C VAL A 300 10.87 -23.75 -2.36
N PHE A 301 12.19 -23.93 -2.47
CA PHE A 301 13.14 -23.77 -1.37
C PHE A 301 14.09 -22.63 -1.68
N VAL A 302 14.39 -21.82 -0.66
CA VAL A 302 15.41 -20.77 -0.71
C VAL A 302 16.41 -20.94 0.41
N ASN A 303 17.69 -20.96 0.05
CA ASN A 303 18.80 -21.27 0.95
C ASN A 303 18.58 -22.54 1.79
N GLY A 304 17.93 -23.55 1.19
CA GLY A 304 17.67 -24.85 1.81
C GLY A 304 16.46 -24.89 2.75
N LYS A 305 15.78 -23.77 3.00
CA LYS A 305 14.51 -23.70 3.73
C LYS A 305 13.34 -23.58 2.76
N PRO A 306 12.16 -24.15 3.06
CA PRO A 306 10.98 -23.92 2.24
C PRO A 306 10.67 -22.43 2.18
N GLN A 307 10.35 -21.91 1.00
CA GLN A 307 10.03 -20.50 0.80
C GLN A 307 8.87 -20.12 1.73
N GLY A 308 9.06 -19.03 2.45
CA GLY A 308 8.06 -18.43 3.30
C GLY A 308 6.76 -18.20 2.55
N LYS A 309 5.63 -18.49 3.20
CA LYS A 309 4.29 -18.16 2.67
C LYS A 309 3.70 -16.91 3.33
N LYS A 310 4.39 -16.35 4.32
CA LYS A 310 3.96 -15.16 5.08
C LYS A 310 5.00 -14.04 4.98
N GLU A 311 4.54 -12.81 5.17
CA GLU A 311 5.40 -11.62 5.29
C GLU A 311 6.45 -11.82 6.40
N GLY A 312 7.72 -11.57 6.09
CA GLY A 312 8.85 -11.73 7.02
C GLY A 312 9.45 -13.13 7.10
N GLU A 313 8.87 -14.14 6.44
CA GLU A 313 9.51 -15.44 6.27
C GLU A 313 10.55 -15.39 5.14
N ALA A 314 11.50 -16.34 5.12
CA ALA A 314 12.59 -16.36 4.13
C ALA A 314 12.05 -16.39 2.68
N ASP A 315 12.33 -15.35 1.91
CA ASP A 315 12.04 -15.27 0.47
C ASP A 315 12.80 -16.31 -0.34
#